data_AF-A0A921FMP1-F1
#
_entry.id   AF-A0A921FMP1-F1
#
_cell.length_a   1.000
_cell.length_b   1.000
_cell.length_c   1.000
_cell.angle_alpha   90.00
_cell.angle_beta   90.00
_cell.angle_gamma   90.00
#
_symmetry.space_group_name_H-M   'P 1'
#
loop_
_entity.id
_entity.type
_entity.pdbx_description
1 polymer ?
#
loop_
_entity_poly.entity_id
_entity_poly.type
_entity_poly.pdbx_seq_one_letter_code
_entity_poly.pdbx_strand_id
1 'polypeptide(L)'
;MAKAQFTVWLDWLLSKKSQRDLPMSRSTFQRNTSWCWQVIPQAESTGEIHRWIMLDGTYYQDMCVLIAVTRDHVIDWQFCDREKTVAWEALLAKIPAPDIAIVDGQRGLLSAIKNIWPDTKIQRCYFHIQLTGTKYLTRRPVLEPNKTLRALYTSLTDVDSLDEATGWLTEFHAWYQQHQDFLKHRSYVATT
;
A
#
# COMPACT_ATOMS: atom_id res chain seq x y z
N MET A 1 -36.62 -1.61 -12.53
CA MET A 1 -36.31 -0.45 -11.65
C MET A 1 -35.02 -0.65 -10.85
N ALA A 2 -34.84 -1.76 -10.13
CA ALA A 2 -33.64 -1.99 -9.30
C ALA A 2 -32.31 -1.84 -10.06
N LYS A 3 -32.16 -2.45 -11.25
CA LYS A 3 -30.94 -2.29 -12.08
C LYS A 3 -30.61 -0.83 -12.40
N ALA A 4 -31.60 -0.02 -12.79
CA ALA A 4 -31.40 1.39 -13.11
C ALA A 4 -31.04 2.23 -11.86
N GLN A 5 -31.67 1.94 -10.72
CA GLN A 5 -31.31 2.57 -9.44
C GLN A 5 -29.87 2.21 -9.03
N PHE A 6 -29.47 0.95 -9.20
CA PHE A 6 -28.13 0.48 -8.90
C PHE A 6 -27.08 1.13 -9.81
N THR A 7 -27.33 1.21 -11.12
CA THR A 7 -26.43 1.91 -12.06
C THR A 7 -26.26 3.37 -11.67
N VAL A 8 -27.34 4.09 -11.38
CA VAL A 8 -27.26 5.51 -10.93
C VAL A 8 -26.49 5.64 -9.62
N TRP A 9 -26.71 4.72 -8.67
CA TRP A 9 -25.97 4.71 -7.41
C TRP A 9 -24.48 4.42 -7.60
N LEU A 10 -24.14 3.44 -8.43
CA LEU A 10 -22.76 3.04 -8.70
C LEU A 10 -22.00 4.13 -9.46
N ASP A 11 -22.63 4.71 -10.48
CA ASP A 11 -22.08 5.84 -11.25
C ASP A 11 -21.84 7.05 -10.33
N TRP A 12 -22.76 7.32 -9.41
CA TRP A 12 -22.56 8.38 -8.40
C TRP A 12 -21.40 8.04 -7.47
N LEU A 13 -21.38 6.83 -6.89
CA LEU A 13 -20.40 6.37 -5.91
C LEU A 13 -18.97 6.40 -6.45
N LEU A 14 -18.77 6.02 -7.72
CA LEU A 14 -17.48 6.01 -8.39
C LEU A 14 -17.09 7.36 -9.01
N SER A 15 -17.96 8.37 -8.91
CA SER A 15 -17.70 9.71 -9.44
C SER A 15 -17.24 10.68 -8.36
N LYS A 16 -16.83 11.88 -8.80
CA LYS A 16 -16.56 13.03 -7.92
C LYS A 16 -17.81 13.86 -7.59
N LYS A 17 -19.00 13.44 -8.04
CA LYS A 17 -20.24 14.21 -7.88
C LYS A 17 -20.76 14.10 -6.46
N SER A 18 -21.19 15.21 -5.89
CA SER A 18 -21.97 15.21 -4.67
C SER A 18 -23.43 14.81 -4.95
N GLN A 19 -24.17 14.39 -3.93
CA GLN A 19 -25.61 14.13 -4.08
C GLN A 19 -26.42 15.37 -4.52
N ARG A 20 -25.86 16.59 -4.40
CA ARG A 20 -26.52 17.83 -4.85
C ARG A 20 -26.43 18.01 -6.37
N ASP A 21 -25.47 17.35 -7.01
CA ASP A 21 -25.21 17.45 -8.44
C ASP A 21 -26.07 16.46 -9.25
N LEU A 22 -26.88 15.64 -8.57
CA LEU A 22 -27.80 14.70 -9.19
C LEU A 22 -29.13 15.41 -9.54
N PRO A 23 -29.80 15.05 -10.64
CA PRO A 23 -31.07 15.64 -11.06
C PRO A 23 -32.27 15.15 -10.23
N MET A 24 -32.09 14.97 -8.92
CA MET A 24 -33.13 14.58 -7.97
C MET A 24 -32.79 15.06 -6.55
N SER A 25 -33.81 15.14 -5.69
CA SER A 25 -33.60 15.50 -4.29
C SER A 25 -32.79 14.42 -3.55
N ARG A 26 -32.01 14.85 -2.54
CA ARG A 26 -31.25 13.94 -1.65
C ARG A 26 -32.14 12.87 -1.02
N SER A 27 -33.33 13.24 -0.56
CA SER A 27 -34.30 12.30 0.05
C SER A 27 -34.75 11.22 -0.93
N THR A 28 -35.04 11.60 -2.18
CA THR A 28 -35.42 10.65 -3.23
C THR A 28 -34.26 9.74 -3.59
N PHE A 29 -33.05 10.27 -3.74
CA PHE A 29 -31.85 9.47 -4.01
C PHE A 29 -31.60 8.44 -2.91
N GLN A 30 -31.59 8.87 -1.65
CA GLN A 30 -31.35 7.99 -0.50
C GLN A 30 -32.43 6.91 -0.38
N ARG A 31 -33.71 7.26 -0.55
CA ARG A 31 -34.80 6.28 -0.54
C ARG A 31 -34.68 5.25 -1.67
N ASN A 32 -34.30 5.69 -2.86
CA ASN A 32 -34.21 4.81 -4.04
C ASN A 32 -32.98 3.90 -4.03
N THR A 33 -31.94 4.27 -3.29
CA THR A 33 -30.63 3.58 -3.28
C THR A 33 -30.25 3.00 -1.92
N SER A 34 -31.13 3.10 -0.91
CA SER A 34 -30.88 2.58 0.44
C SER A 34 -30.54 1.09 0.42
N TRP A 35 -31.25 0.32 -0.41
CA TRP A 35 -31.03 -1.11 -0.58
C TRP A 35 -29.67 -1.42 -1.25
N CYS A 36 -29.09 -0.50 -2.02
CA CYS A 36 -27.79 -0.72 -2.68
C CYS A 36 -26.66 -0.86 -1.66
N TRP A 37 -26.79 -0.25 -0.48
CA TRP A 37 -25.84 -0.41 0.63
C TRP A 37 -25.90 -1.78 1.32
N GLN A 38 -26.95 -2.57 1.03
CA GLN A 38 -27.06 -3.95 1.52
C GLN A 38 -26.35 -4.94 0.57
N VAL A 39 -25.91 -4.47 -0.60
CA VAL A 39 -25.10 -5.28 -1.52
C VAL A 39 -23.68 -5.35 -0.96
N ILE A 40 -23.27 -6.54 -0.54
CA ILE A 40 -21.90 -6.80 -0.08
C ILE A 40 -21.11 -7.29 -1.30
N PRO A 41 -20.19 -6.49 -1.86
CA PRO A 41 -19.36 -6.96 -2.95
C PRO A 41 -18.52 -8.15 -2.47
N GLN A 42 -18.36 -9.13 -3.35
CA GLN A 42 -17.47 -10.28 -3.15
C GLN A 42 -16.46 -10.26 -4.29
N ALA A 43 -15.19 -10.44 -3.95
CA ALA A 43 -14.20 -10.78 -4.96
C ALA A 43 -14.47 -12.21 -5.44
N GLU A 44 -14.60 -12.40 -6.75
CA GLU A 44 -14.67 -13.75 -7.30
C GLU A 44 -13.29 -14.40 -7.23
N SER A 45 -13.19 -15.57 -6.60
CA SER A 45 -11.94 -16.33 -6.60
C SER A 45 -11.72 -16.90 -8.00
N THR A 46 -10.74 -16.36 -8.72
CA THR A 46 -10.39 -16.82 -10.07
C THR A 46 -9.49 -18.05 -10.06
N GLY A 47 -8.84 -18.35 -8.93
CA GLY A 47 -7.80 -19.38 -8.83
C GLY A 47 -6.53 -19.05 -9.62
N GLU A 48 -6.43 -17.85 -10.18
CA GLU A 48 -5.27 -17.42 -10.96
C GLU A 48 -4.03 -17.30 -10.06
N ILE A 49 -2.90 -17.82 -10.56
CA ILE A 49 -1.60 -17.64 -9.92
C ILE A 49 -0.89 -16.48 -10.62
N HIS A 50 -0.69 -15.39 -9.88
CA HIS A 50 0.00 -14.21 -10.39
C HIS A 50 1.49 -14.29 -10.08
N ARG A 51 2.34 -13.89 -11.05
CA ARG A 51 3.80 -13.78 -10.83
C ARG A 51 4.12 -12.84 -9.67
N TRP A 52 3.41 -11.73 -9.55
CA TRP A 52 3.55 -10.82 -8.43
C TRP A 52 2.21 -10.20 -8.07
N ILE A 53 2.04 -9.89 -6.79
CA ILE A 53 0.92 -9.10 -6.28
C ILE A 53 1.46 -8.01 -5.34
N MET A 54 0.71 -6.93 -5.19
CA MET A 54 0.97 -5.93 -4.16
C MET A 54 -0.04 -6.09 -3.02
N LEU A 55 0.46 -6.04 -1.79
CA LEU A 55 -0.34 -6.10 -0.58
C LEU A 55 -0.18 -4.80 0.17
N ASP A 56 -1.31 -4.14 0.44
CA ASP A 56 -1.32 -2.86 1.14
C ASP A 56 -2.53 -2.72 2.07
N GLY A 57 -2.37 -1.89 3.09
CA GLY A 57 -3.41 -1.58 4.07
C GLY A 57 -3.77 -0.09 3.99
N THR A 58 -5.06 0.23 4.08
CA THR A 58 -5.49 1.62 4.23
C THR A 58 -6.50 1.75 5.36
N TYR A 59 -6.43 2.89 6.04
CA TYR A 59 -7.28 3.20 7.19
C TYR A 59 -8.38 4.18 6.81
N TYR A 60 -9.58 3.91 7.30
CA TYR A 60 -10.69 4.84 7.30
C TYR A 60 -11.31 4.87 8.69
N GLN A 61 -11.15 5.98 9.40
CA GLN A 61 -11.55 6.11 10.81
C GLN A 61 -10.91 4.98 11.66
N ASP A 62 -11.72 4.22 12.38
CA ASP A 62 -11.28 3.11 13.24
C ASP A 62 -11.23 1.75 12.51
N MET A 63 -11.41 1.75 11.19
CA MET A 63 -11.41 0.55 10.36
C MET A 63 -10.21 0.56 9.40
N CYS A 64 -9.74 -0.64 9.07
CA CYS A 64 -8.71 -0.87 8.07
C CYS A 64 -9.24 -1.84 7.01
N VAL A 65 -8.84 -1.62 5.76
CA VAL A 65 -9.01 -2.58 4.67
C VAL A 65 -7.64 -2.99 4.15
N LEU A 66 -7.41 -4.29 4.15
CA LEU A 66 -6.24 -4.95 3.58
C LEU A 66 -6.60 -5.35 2.16
N ILE A 67 -5.74 -5.05 1.19
CA ILE A 67 -6.04 -5.23 -0.23
C ILE A 67 -4.90 -6.00 -0.89
N ALA A 68 -5.26 -7.00 -1.68
CA ALA A 68 -4.37 -7.65 -2.64
C ALA A 68 -4.72 -7.19 -4.05
N VAL A 69 -3.72 -6.72 -4.80
CA VAL A 69 -3.94 -6.10 -6.11
C VAL A 69 -2.86 -6.53 -7.09
N THR A 70 -3.24 -6.71 -8.36
CA THR A 70 -2.33 -6.85 -9.49
C THR A 70 -2.02 -5.47 -10.10
N ARG A 71 -1.43 -5.44 -11.29
CA ARG A 71 -1.37 -4.21 -12.09
C ARG A 71 -2.75 -3.69 -12.48
N ASP A 72 -3.68 -4.60 -12.75
CA ASP A 72 -4.88 -4.30 -13.53
C ASP A 72 -6.15 -4.27 -12.66
N HIS A 73 -6.19 -5.04 -11.57
CA HIS A 73 -7.37 -5.17 -10.74
C HIS A 73 -7.08 -5.63 -9.31
N VAL A 74 -8.05 -5.40 -8.42
CA VAL A 74 -8.07 -5.94 -7.05
C VAL A 74 -8.41 -7.42 -7.10
N ILE A 75 -7.59 -8.25 -6.47
CA ILE A 75 -7.79 -9.70 -6.35
C ILE A 75 -8.80 -9.98 -5.24
N ASP A 76 -8.54 -9.44 -4.05
CA ASP A 76 -9.40 -9.63 -2.88
C ASP A 76 -9.06 -8.57 -1.81
N TRP A 77 -9.94 -8.43 -0.81
CA TRP A 77 -9.76 -7.54 0.34
C TRP A 77 -10.23 -8.17 1.65
N GLN A 78 -9.79 -7.61 2.76
CA GLN A 78 -10.19 -8.01 4.10
C GLN A 78 -10.35 -6.79 4.99
N PHE A 79 -11.54 -6.61 5.57
CA PHE A 79 -11.76 -5.59 6.59
C PHE A 79 -11.24 -6.07 7.95
N CYS A 80 -10.66 -5.16 8.72
CA CYS A 80 -10.20 -5.41 10.08
C CYS A 80 -10.22 -4.14 10.92
N ASP A 81 -10.12 -4.28 12.24
CA ASP A 81 -10.00 -3.15 13.17
C ASP A 81 -8.58 -2.56 13.16
N ARG A 82 -7.58 -3.43 12.93
CA ARG A 82 -6.16 -3.08 12.82
C ARG A 82 -5.45 -4.10 11.93
N GLU A 83 -4.34 -3.68 11.33
CA GLU A 83 -3.43 -4.54 10.59
C GLU A 83 -2.69 -5.54 11.49
N LYS A 84 -3.38 -6.63 11.85
CA LYS A 84 -2.85 -7.75 12.63
C LYS A 84 -2.47 -8.89 11.68
N THR A 85 -1.50 -9.71 12.09
CA THR A 85 -1.09 -10.91 11.34
C THR A 85 -2.28 -11.80 10.98
N VAL A 86 -3.18 -12.09 11.92
CA VAL A 86 -4.39 -12.90 11.68
C VAL A 86 -5.33 -12.33 10.61
N ALA A 87 -5.42 -11.00 10.49
CA ALA A 87 -6.25 -10.37 9.47
C ALA A 87 -5.60 -10.50 8.09
N TRP A 88 -4.27 -10.36 8.02
CA TRP A 88 -3.52 -10.65 6.81
C TRP A 88 -3.65 -12.13 6.42
N GLU A 89 -3.44 -13.07 7.34
CA GLU A 89 -3.58 -14.50 7.07
C GLU A 89 -4.96 -14.86 6.49
N ALA A 90 -6.04 -14.25 7.00
CA ALA A 90 -7.38 -14.43 6.48
C ALA A 90 -7.53 -13.94 5.02
N LEU A 91 -6.83 -12.88 4.62
CA LEU A 91 -6.76 -12.44 3.23
C LEU A 91 -5.93 -13.40 2.38
N LEU A 92 -4.71 -13.73 2.82
CA LEU A 92 -3.78 -14.55 2.05
C LEU A 92 -4.31 -15.97 1.81
N ALA A 93 -5.05 -16.54 2.76
CA ALA A 93 -5.64 -17.87 2.64
C ALA A 93 -6.69 -18.00 1.52
N LYS A 94 -7.22 -16.87 1.01
CA LYS A 94 -8.19 -16.84 -0.09
C LYS A 94 -7.53 -16.84 -1.48
N ILE A 95 -6.23 -16.56 -1.54
CA ILE A 95 -5.50 -16.27 -2.78
C ILE A 95 -4.39 -17.31 -2.98
N PRO A 96 -4.23 -17.88 -4.19
CA PRO A 96 -3.08 -18.71 -4.52
C PRO A 96 -1.75 -17.96 -4.28
N ALA A 97 -0.73 -18.68 -3.79
CA ALA A 97 0.57 -18.08 -3.50
C ALA A 97 1.22 -17.50 -4.78
N PRO A 98 1.66 -16.23 -4.79
CA PRO A 98 2.38 -15.65 -5.91
C PRO A 98 3.88 -15.98 -5.85
N ASP A 99 4.62 -15.79 -6.95
CA ASP A 99 6.09 -15.89 -6.88
C ASP A 99 6.69 -14.77 -6.01
N ILE A 100 6.11 -13.57 -6.08
CA ILE A 100 6.58 -12.35 -5.40
C ILE A 100 5.42 -11.60 -4.74
N ALA A 101 5.56 -11.29 -3.46
CA ALA A 101 4.69 -10.35 -2.73
C ALA A 101 5.41 -9.00 -2.57
N ILE A 102 4.82 -7.95 -3.11
CA ILE A 102 5.29 -6.56 -2.96
C ILE A 102 4.58 -5.92 -1.77
N VAL A 103 5.34 -5.49 -0.76
CA VAL A 103 4.81 -5.03 0.53
C VAL A 103 5.48 -3.76 1.04
N ASP A 104 4.84 -3.03 1.94
CA ASP A 104 5.41 -1.82 2.59
C ASP A 104 6.49 -2.14 3.65
N GLY A 105 6.54 -3.40 4.13
CA GLY A 105 7.46 -3.92 5.13
C GLY A 105 6.88 -4.00 6.55
N GLN A 106 5.55 -3.90 6.70
CA GLN A 106 4.88 -4.03 8.00
C GLN A 106 5.09 -5.43 8.60
N ARG A 107 5.50 -5.49 9.88
CA ARG A 107 5.85 -6.76 10.56
C ARG A 107 4.71 -7.78 10.56
N GLY A 108 3.47 -7.32 10.72
CA GLY A 108 2.29 -8.18 10.75
C GLY A 108 2.11 -8.94 9.44
N LEU A 109 2.18 -8.23 8.31
CA LEU A 109 2.12 -8.78 6.97
C LEU A 109 3.30 -9.72 6.66
N LEU A 110 4.54 -9.32 7.00
CA LEU A 110 5.71 -10.17 6.78
C LEU A 110 5.60 -11.53 7.52
N SER A 111 5.01 -11.53 8.71
CA SER A 111 4.74 -12.77 9.45
C SER A 111 3.66 -13.61 8.76
N ALA A 112 2.58 -12.98 8.30
CA ALA A 112 1.49 -13.68 7.63
C ALA A 112 1.96 -14.35 6.32
N ILE A 113 2.78 -13.66 5.52
CA ILE A 113 3.35 -14.22 4.29
C ILE A 113 4.19 -15.45 4.61
N LYS A 114 5.08 -15.38 5.61
CA LYS A 114 5.90 -16.54 6.01
C LYS A 114 5.07 -17.74 6.47
N ASN A 115 3.92 -17.50 7.09
CA ASN A 115 3.04 -18.53 7.60
C ASN A 115 2.19 -19.18 6.49
N ILE A 116 1.65 -18.39 5.56
CA ILE A 116 0.70 -18.86 4.54
C ILE A 116 1.39 -19.18 3.21
N TRP A 117 2.42 -18.42 2.84
CA TRP A 117 3.16 -18.57 1.59
C TRP A 117 4.68 -18.62 1.84
N PRO A 118 5.18 -19.72 2.44
CA PRO A 118 6.57 -19.82 2.90
C PRO A 118 7.60 -19.68 1.76
N ASP A 119 7.23 -20.05 0.54
CA ASP A 119 8.11 -20.00 -0.65
C ASP A 119 7.98 -18.70 -1.45
N THR A 120 7.02 -17.82 -1.13
CA THR A 120 6.83 -16.54 -1.82
C THR A 120 7.96 -15.58 -1.47
N LYS A 121 8.59 -15.01 -2.50
CA LYS A 121 9.64 -14.01 -2.33
C LYS A 121 9.02 -12.68 -1.92
N ILE A 122 9.66 -11.97 -1.01
CA ILE A 122 9.19 -10.66 -0.55
C ILE A 122 10.02 -9.57 -1.21
N GLN A 123 9.35 -8.61 -1.84
CA GLN A 123 9.95 -7.37 -2.28
C GLN A 123 9.34 -6.20 -1.52
N ARG A 124 10.18 -5.30 -1.02
CA ARG A 124 9.68 -4.05 -0.44
C ARG A 124 9.30 -3.09 -1.56
N CYS A 125 8.14 -2.48 -1.45
CA CYS A 125 7.62 -1.54 -2.44
C CYS A 125 8.51 -0.29 -2.52
N TYR A 126 9.06 -0.01 -3.70
CA TYR A 126 9.91 1.16 -3.93
C TYR A 126 9.20 2.47 -3.64
N PHE A 127 7.90 2.56 -3.94
CA PHE A 127 7.09 3.72 -3.58
C PHE A 127 7.10 3.96 -2.06
N HIS A 128 6.91 2.92 -1.25
CA HIS A 128 6.94 3.03 0.21
C HIS A 128 8.32 3.39 0.77
N ILE A 129 9.40 2.88 0.15
CA ILE A 129 10.77 3.30 0.47
C ILE A 129 10.94 4.80 0.21
N GLN A 130 10.57 5.28 -0.97
CA GLN A 130 10.69 6.69 -1.35
C GLN A 130 9.78 7.62 -0.54
N LEU A 131 8.57 7.17 -0.21
CA LEU A 131 7.63 7.90 0.65
C LEU A 131 8.20 8.06 2.05
N THR A 132 8.76 6.98 2.62
CA THR A 132 9.42 7.00 3.93
C THR A 132 10.63 7.93 3.91
N GLY A 133 11.50 7.81 2.91
CA GLY A 133 12.65 8.71 2.75
C GLY A 133 12.22 10.17 2.65
N THR A 134 11.19 10.46 1.85
CA THR A 134 10.67 11.83 1.68
C THR A 134 10.05 12.37 2.97
N LYS A 135 9.39 11.55 3.78
CA LYS A 135 8.84 11.96 5.08
C LYS A 135 9.91 12.50 6.02
N TYR A 136 11.09 11.87 6.05
CA TYR A 136 12.17 12.24 6.96
C TYR A 136 13.16 13.25 6.36
N LEU A 137 13.49 13.16 5.07
CA LEU A 137 14.49 14.02 4.43
C LEU A 137 13.88 15.21 3.68
N THR A 138 12.56 15.23 3.48
CA THR A 138 11.82 16.10 2.55
C THR A 138 12.15 15.85 1.07
N ARG A 139 11.39 16.45 0.15
CA ARG A 139 11.64 16.32 -1.30
C ARG A 139 12.88 17.10 -1.76
N ARG A 140 13.31 18.10 -1.00
CA ARG A 140 14.43 19.01 -1.31
C ARG A 140 15.35 19.13 -0.09
N PRO A 141 16.06 18.05 0.28
CA PRO A 141 16.98 18.09 1.43
C PRO A 141 18.07 19.15 1.22
N VAL A 142 18.38 19.90 2.28
CA VAL A 142 19.41 20.95 2.26
C VAL A 142 20.78 20.38 2.63
N LEU A 143 20.82 19.48 3.61
CA LEU A 143 22.05 18.89 4.14
C LEU A 143 22.61 17.86 3.16
N GLU A 144 23.93 17.86 3.00
CA GLU A 144 24.62 16.96 2.07
C GLU A 144 24.37 15.47 2.35
N PRO A 145 24.45 14.97 3.60
CA PRO A 145 24.12 13.57 3.90
C PRO A 145 22.70 13.17 3.45
N ASN A 146 21.75 14.09 3.54
CA ASN A 146 20.36 13.83 3.18
C ASN A 146 20.16 13.83 1.64
N LYS A 147 20.90 14.67 0.91
CA LYS A 147 20.87 14.69 -0.56
C LYS A 147 21.45 13.39 -1.13
N THR A 148 22.59 12.96 -0.61
CA THR A 148 23.26 11.73 -1.05
C THR A 148 22.46 10.49 -0.66
N LEU A 149 21.87 10.43 0.55
CA LEU A 149 20.95 9.35 0.92
C LEU A 149 19.72 9.29 0.01
N ARG A 150 19.17 10.46 -0.35
CA ARG A 150 18.06 10.54 -1.28
C ARG A 150 18.41 9.94 -2.63
N ALA A 151 19.58 10.27 -3.19
CA ALA A 151 20.04 9.69 -4.44
C ALA A 151 20.10 8.15 -4.36
N LEU A 152 20.65 7.61 -3.27
CA LEU A 152 20.76 6.17 -3.05
C LEU A 152 19.41 5.45 -3.02
N TYR A 153 18.45 5.87 -2.20
CA TYR A 153 17.17 5.14 -2.16
C TYR A 153 16.33 5.35 -3.43
N THR A 154 16.57 6.43 -4.20
CA THR A 154 15.89 6.62 -5.48
C THR A 154 16.48 5.77 -6.60
N SER A 155 17.78 5.43 -6.56
CA SER A 155 18.41 4.58 -7.58
C SER A 155 18.06 3.09 -7.46
N LEU A 156 17.38 2.67 -6.38
CA LEU A 156 16.90 1.29 -6.22
C LEU A 156 15.99 0.82 -7.36
N THR A 157 15.34 1.73 -8.09
CA THR A 157 14.51 1.38 -9.26
C THR A 157 15.34 0.98 -10.47
N ASP A 158 16.62 1.34 -10.49
CA ASP A 158 17.54 1.13 -11.59
C ASP A 158 18.39 -0.14 -11.39
N VAL A 159 18.23 -0.82 -10.25
CA VAL A 159 18.94 -2.07 -9.91
C VAL A 159 18.19 -3.26 -10.51
N ASP A 160 18.77 -3.90 -11.51
CA ASP A 160 18.16 -5.01 -12.25
C ASP A 160 18.91 -6.37 -12.12
N SER A 161 20.09 -6.35 -11.53
CA SER A 161 20.95 -7.53 -11.38
C SER A 161 21.55 -7.69 -9.97
N LEU A 162 22.06 -8.89 -9.68
CA LEU A 162 22.73 -9.16 -8.40
C LEU A 162 24.05 -8.38 -8.24
N ASP A 163 24.75 -8.15 -9.34
CA ASP A 163 25.99 -7.37 -9.34
C ASP A 163 25.69 -5.90 -9.05
N GLU A 164 24.65 -5.32 -9.68
CA GLU A 164 24.19 -3.97 -9.37
C GLU A 164 23.65 -3.85 -7.95
N ALA A 165 22.93 -4.86 -7.44
CA ALA A 165 22.49 -4.88 -6.05
C ALA A 165 23.67 -4.87 -5.07
N THR A 166 24.74 -5.60 -5.39
CA THR A 166 25.98 -5.61 -4.62
C THR A 166 26.70 -4.25 -4.67
N GLY A 167 26.73 -3.62 -5.85
CA GLY A 167 27.24 -2.26 -6.04
C GLY A 167 26.46 -1.26 -5.18
N TRP A 168 25.14 -1.28 -5.28
CA TRP A 168 24.25 -0.41 -4.49
C TRP A 168 24.45 -0.60 -2.99
N LEU A 169 24.56 -1.84 -2.49
CA LEU A 169 24.83 -2.12 -1.09
C LEU A 169 26.18 -1.57 -0.63
N THR A 170 27.20 -1.65 -1.50
CA THR A 170 28.52 -1.10 -1.25
C THR A 170 28.47 0.42 -1.12
N GLU A 171 27.78 1.10 -2.04
CA GLU A 171 27.57 2.55 -1.99
C GLU A 171 26.79 2.98 -0.75
N PHE A 172 25.73 2.25 -0.41
CA PHE A 172 24.93 2.51 0.80
C PHE A 172 25.76 2.35 2.07
N HIS A 173 26.58 1.30 2.15
CA HIS A 173 27.48 1.10 3.28
C HIS A 173 28.55 2.19 3.36
N ALA A 174 29.14 2.59 2.23
CA ALA A 174 30.11 3.68 2.17
C ALA A 174 29.50 5.01 2.66
N TRP A 175 28.27 5.32 2.23
CA TRP A 175 27.52 6.48 2.71
C TRP A 175 27.31 6.43 4.24
N TYR A 176 26.91 5.28 4.77
CA TYR A 176 26.71 5.11 6.22
C TYR A 176 28.01 5.37 7.00
N GLN A 177 29.13 4.82 6.53
CA GLN A 177 30.44 5.01 7.18
C GLN A 177 30.90 6.48 7.12
N GLN A 178 30.70 7.15 5.99
CA GLN A 178 31.05 8.57 5.80
C GLN A 178 30.24 9.49 6.70
N HIS A 179 28.97 9.16 6.96
CA HIS A 179 28.04 10.02 7.70
C HIS A 179 27.67 9.50 9.10
N GLN A 180 28.40 8.50 9.61
CA GLN A 180 28.10 7.87 10.91
C GLN A 180 28.06 8.86 12.08
N ASP A 181 28.90 9.88 12.07
CA ASP A 181 28.93 10.89 13.13
C ASP A 181 27.77 11.87 12.99
N PHE A 182 27.39 12.19 11.76
CA PHE A 182 26.18 12.95 11.48
C PHE A 182 24.92 12.24 12.01
N LEU A 183 24.83 10.91 11.87
CA LEU A 183 23.72 10.10 12.37
C LEU A 183 23.62 10.08 13.90
N LYS A 184 24.71 10.35 14.63
CA LYS A 184 24.74 10.44 16.10
C LYS A 184 24.32 11.82 16.61
N HIS A 185 24.20 12.82 15.73
CA HIS A 185 23.78 14.16 16.14
C HIS A 185 22.37 14.15 16.72
N ARG A 186 22.20 14.84 17.85
CA ARG A 186 20.91 15.03 18.48
C ARG A 186 20.30 16.34 18.02
N SER A 187 19.03 16.30 17.62
CA SER A 187 18.24 17.50 17.44
C SER A 187 17.63 17.88 18.77
N TYR A 188 18.02 19.03 19.32
CA TYR A 188 17.36 19.60 20.51
C TYR A 188 16.20 20.47 20.03
N VAL A 189 15.01 20.28 20.61
CA VAL A 189 13.92 21.23 20.41
C VAL A 189 14.37 22.55 21.03
N ALA A 190 14.35 23.64 20.25
CA ALA A 190 14.67 24.95 20.78
C ALA A 190 13.67 25.29 21.89
N THR A 191 14.16 25.42 23.12
CA THR A 191 13.38 25.93 24.24
C THR A 191 13.21 27.43 24.03
N THR A 192 12.10 27.83 23.44
CA THR A 192 11.58 29.20 23.51
C THR A 192 10.68 29.36 24.70
#